data_AF-A0A0F4YRF6-F1
#
_entry.id   AF-A0A0F4YRF6-F1
#
_cell.length_a   1.000
_cell.length_b   1.000
_cell.length_c   1.000
_cell.angle_alpha   90.00
_cell.angle_beta   90.00
_cell.angle_gamma   90.00
#
_symmetry.space_group_name_H-M   'P 1'
#
loop_
_entity.id
_entity.type
_entity.pdbx_description
1 polymer ?
#
loop_
_entity_poly.entity_id
_entity_poly.type
_entity_poly.pdbx_seq_one_letter_code
_entity_poly.pdbx_strand_id
1 'polypeptide(L)'
;MLVRGFGASEYLFRRLKNAYPTIDVMQPPNAWSAVVRGAVIRGLDGNQVESRRARRHYGVSCYKRYEAEHHNKNEARWDPIEEDWFVDDRMRWYVRKGESISENDPIKMSFYRVWKCKDANKITFTETLYFCNKDRAPDVYAPDILPLCTLSVDLSDVPKKLFLKYRNSKGLEYYKINYDLTMTPTSASIFFELEYDGISDGTVRAKY
;
A
#
# COMPACT_ATOMS: atom_id res chain seq x y z
N MET A 1 5.14 -4.89 29.68
CA MET A 1 6.22 -3.97 30.10
C MET A 1 5.64 -2.56 30.29
N LEU A 2 5.96 -1.88 31.39
CA LEU A 2 5.51 -0.52 31.70
C LEU A 2 6.65 0.48 31.47
N VAL A 3 6.45 1.45 30.58
CA VAL A 3 7.46 2.45 30.20
C VAL A 3 6.81 3.84 30.09
N ARG A 4 7.63 4.91 30.04
CA ARG A 4 7.25 6.34 30.14
C ARG A 4 6.79 6.73 31.55
N GLY A 5 6.52 8.03 31.75
CA GLY A 5 6.23 8.60 33.08
C GLY A 5 5.10 7.89 33.84
N PHE A 6 3.97 7.62 33.18
CA PHE A 6 2.87 6.89 33.82
C PHE A 6 3.21 5.41 34.09
N GLY A 7 4.08 4.81 33.27
CA GLY A 7 4.61 3.46 33.46
C GLY A 7 5.50 3.30 34.69
N ALA A 8 5.95 4.39 35.32
CA ALA A 8 6.69 4.37 36.59
C ALA A 8 5.77 4.34 37.83
N SER A 9 4.45 4.37 37.66
CA SER A 9 3.50 4.33 38.78
C SER A 9 3.45 2.95 39.43
N GLU A 10 3.81 2.90 40.71
CA GLU A 10 3.72 1.70 41.54
C GLU A 10 2.27 1.22 41.71
N TYR A 11 1.32 2.17 41.79
CA TYR A 11 -0.10 1.85 41.86
C TYR A 11 -0.58 1.13 40.58
N LEU A 12 -0.20 1.63 39.41
CA LEU A 12 -0.52 0.99 38.13
C LEU A 12 0.09 -0.41 38.04
N PHE A 13 1.35 -0.57 38.45
CA PHE A 13 2.04 -1.85 38.46
C PHE A 13 1.29 -2.89 39.31
N ARG A 14 0.95 -2.56 40.56
CA ARG A 14 0.22 -3.46 41.47
C ARG A 14 -1.17 -3.82 40.92
N ARG A 15 -1.90 -2.85 40.37
CA ARG A 15 -3.22 -3.08 39.77
C ARG A 15 -3.15 -4.06 38.60
N LEU A 16 -2.16 -3.90 37.72
CA LEU A 16 -1.99 -4.79 36.56
C LEU A 16 -1.52 -6.19 36.97
N LYS A 17 -0.58 -6.29 37.92
CA LYS A 17 -0.11 -7.58 38.42
C LYS A 17 -1.23 -8.38 39.10
N ASN A 18 -2.08 -7.70 39.87
CA ASN A 18 -3.25 -8.34 40.50
C ASN A 18 -4.34 -8.72 39.50
N ALA A 19 -4.57 -7.90 38.47
CA ALA A 19 -5.58 -8.19 37.45
C ALA A 19 -5.17 -9.33 36.51
N TYR A 20 -3.86 -9.52 36.30
CA TYR A 20 -3.33 -10.50 35.35
C TYR A 20 -2.22 -11.35 36.00
N PRO A 21 -2.56 -12.28 36.91
CA PRO A 21 -1.58 -13.03 37.70
C PRO A 21 -0.70 -13.98 36.87
N THR A 22 -1.14 -14.36 35.67
CA THR A 22 -0.41 -15.24 34.75
C THR A 22 0.53 -14.48 33.81
N ILE A 23 0.46 -13.14 33.77
CA ILE A 23 1.28 -12.31 32.89
C ILE A 23 2.41 -11.68 33.71
N ASP A 24 3.65 -11.86 33.27
CA ASP A 24 4.79 -11.20 33.90
C ASP A 24 4.80 -9.70 33.54
N VAL A 25 4.34 -8.88 34.47
CA VAL A 25 4.35 -7.42 34.34
C VAL A 25 5.75 -6.93 34.71
N MET A 26 6.51 -6.47 33.71
CA MET A 26 7.84 -5.88 33.92
C MET A 26 7.77 -4.35 34.01
N GLN A 27 8.42 -3.75 35.02
CA GLN A 27 8.61 -2.31 35.18
C GLN A 27 10.12 -2.03 35.41
N PRO A 28 10.84 -1.50 34.41
CA PRO A 28 12.26 -1.21 34.56
C PRO A 28 12.50 -0.01 35.48
N PRO A 29 13.62 0.03 36.23
CA PRO A 29 13.92 1.12 37.18
C PRO A 29 14.02 2.50 36.50
N ASN A 30 14.37 2.52 35.21
CA ASN A 30 14.46 3.73 34.40
C ASN A 30 13.25 3.90 33.44
N ALA A 31 12.05 3.47 33.84
CA ALA A 31 10.85 3.50 33.00
C ALA A 31 10.60 4.86 32.34
N TRP A 32 10.88 5.96 33.03
CA TRP A 32 10.69 7.33 32.51
C TRP A 32 11.64 7.68 31.35
N SER A 33 12.86 7.12 31.32
CA SER A 33 13.86 7.36 30.26
C SER A 33 14.00 6.19 29.27
N ALA A 34 13.29 5.08 29.47
CA ALA A 34 13.39 3.87 28.65
C ALA A 34 13.19 4.11 27.14
N VAL A 35 12.24 4.99 26.77
CA VAL A 35 12.00 5.33 25.35
C VAL A 35 13.17 6.08 24.74
N VAL A 36 13.73 7.07 25.44
CA VAL A 36 14.87 7.86 24.95
C VAL A 36 16.12 6.97 24.86
N ARG A 37 16.36 6.11 25.85
CA ARG A 37 17.45 5.13 25.82
C ARG A 37 17.33 4.20 24.61
N GLY A 38 16.13 3.68 24.33
CA GLY A 38 15.88 2.88 23.12
C GLY A 38 16.14 3.66 21.82
N ALA A 39 15.78 4.94 21.78
CA ALA A 39 16.08 5.80 20.63
C ALA A 39 17.60 6.05 20.45
N VAL A 40 18.34 6.22 21.55
CA VAL A 40 19.82 6.35 21.50
C VAL A 40 20.46 5.06 20.99
N ILE A 41 20.05 3.90 21.50
CA ILE A 41 20.54 2.59 21.03
C ILE A 41 20.26 2.43 19.53
N ARG A 42 19.04 2.74 19.07
CA ARG A 42 18.73 2.75 17.63
C ARG A 42 19.60 3.72 16.83
N GLY A 43 19.91 4.88 17.39
CA GLY A 43 20.76 5.88 16.74
C GLY A 43 22.22 5.43 16.61
N LEU A 44 22.74 4.70 17.59
CA LEU A 44 24.11 4.19 17.62
C LEU A 44 24.27 2.90 16.81
N ASP A 45 23.39 1.92 17.05
CA ASP A 45 23.49 0.57 16.48
C ASP A 45 22.67 0.40 15.19
N GLY A 46 22.03 1.48 14.73
CA GLY A 46 21.15 1.47 13.57
C GLY A 46 19.80 0.76 13.80
N ASN A 47 19.16 0.38 12.69
CA ASN A 47 17.88 -0.31 12.75
C ASN A 47 18.06 -1.78 13.14
N GLN A 48 17.86 -2.11 14.41
CA GLN A 48 17.82 -3.48 14.92
C GLN A 48 16.41 -4.12 14.85
N VAL A 49 15.44 -3.46 14.20
CA VAL A 49 14.08 -3.99 14.07
C VAL A 49 14.01 -4.86 12.81
N GLU A 50 13.88 -6.17 13.01
CA GLU A 50 13.71 -7.14 11.93
C GLU A 50 12.40 -6.92 11.17
N SER A 51 11.28 -6.82 11.89
CA SER A 51 9.97 -6.58 11.30
C SER A 51 9.02 -5.83 12.23
N ARG A 52 7.95 -5.28 11.66
CA ARG A 52 6.87 -4.60 12.38
C ARG A 52 5.54 -5.18 11.97
N ARG A 53 4.51 -5.01 12.80
CA ARG A 53 3.13 -5.37 12.43
C ARG A 53 2.45 -4.16 11.79
N ALA A 54 1.90 -4.36 10.60
CA ALA A 54 1.16 -3.31 9.90
C ALA A 54 -0.07 -2.89 10.71
N ARG A 55 -0.22 -1.58 10.95
CA ARG A 55 -1.33 -1.04 11.76
C ARG A 55 -2.63 -0.90 10.96
N ARG A 56 -2.53 -0.92 9.64
CA ARG A 56 -3.61 -0.65 8.66
C ARG A 56 -3.43 -1.58 7.46
N HIS A 57 -4.48 -1.75 6.68
CA HIS A 57 -4.37 -2.28 5.33
C HIS A 57 -3.80 -1.20 4.40
N TYR A 58 -2.90 -1.55 3.50
CA TYR A 58 -2.32 -0.64 2.48
C TYR A 58 -2.47 -1.23 1.09
N GLY A 59 -3.05 -0.48 0.15
CA GLY A 59 -3.48 -1.03 -1.13
C GLY A 59 -3.89 0.03 -2.15
N VAL A 60 -4.14 -0.42 -3.37
CA VAL A 60 -4.59 0.42 -4.50
C VAL A 60 -5.96 -0.04 -4.98
N SER A 61 -6.74 0.88 -5.53
CA SER A 61 -7.97 0.55 -6.25
C SER A 61 -7.64 0.26 -7.71
N CYS A 62 -8.27 -0.74 -8.29
CA CYS A 62 -8.11 -1.12 -9.69
C CYS A 62 -9.43 -1.63 -10.27
N TYR A 63 -9.54 -1.61 -11.60
CA TYR A 63 -10.55 -2.38 -12.29
C TYR A 63 -10.04 -3.82 -12.48
N LYS A 64 -10.95 -4.79 -12.47
CA LYS A 64 -10.64 -6.21 -12.70
C LYS A 64 -11.58 -6.78 -13.75
N ARG A 65 -11.13 -7.80 -14.48
CA ARG A 65 -12.02 -8.55 -15.38
C ARG A 65 -13.20 -9.11 -14.58
N TYR A 66 -14.40 -9.03 -15.14
CA TYR A 66 -15.59 -9.60 -14.55
C TYR A 66 -15.48 -11.11 -14.52
N GLU A 67 -15.88 -11.70 -13.39
CA GLU A 67 -15.82 -13.14 -13.14
C GLU A 67 -17.13 -13.50 -12.44
N ALA A 68 -17.94 -14.33 -13.07
CA ALA A 68 -19.30 -14.61 -12.60
C ALA A 68 -19.36 -15.24 -11.20
N GLU A 69 -18.30 -15.95 -10.81
CA GLU A 69 -18.18 -16.62 -9.50
C GLU A 69 -17.90 -15.63 -8.36
N HIS A 70 -17.24 -14.51 -8.65
CA HIS A 70 -16.75 -13.55 -7.64
C HIS A 70 -17.48 -12.22 -7.67
N HIS A 71 -18.17 -11.89 -8.76
CA HIS A 71 -18.69 -10.55 -9.01
C HIS A 71 -20.19 -10.55 -9.30
N ASN A 72 -20.88 -9.56 -8.74
CA ASN A 72 -22.28 -9.34 -9.06
C ASN A 72 -22.39 -8.82 -10.51
N LYS A 73 -23.25 -9.44 -11.31
CA LYS A 73 -23.49 -9.05 -12.72
C LYS A 73 -23.88 -7.57 -12.86
N ASN A 74 -24.56 -7.00 -11.88
CA ASN A 74 -25.00 -5.60 -11.91
C ASN A 74 -23.84 -4.60 -11.74
N GLU A 75 -22.67 -5.06 -11.29
CA GLU A 75 -21.46 -4.24 -11.15
C GLU A 75 -20.61 -4.29 -12.42
N ALA A 76 -20.88 -5.25 -13.32
CA ALA A 76 -20.11 -5.44 -14.54
C ALA A 76 -20.37 -4.30 -15.54
N ARG A 77 -19.29 -3.75 -16.09
CA ARG A 77 -19.31 -2.73 -17.14
C ARG A 77 -18.52 -3.23 -18.34
N TRP A 78 -19.07 -2.98 -19.52
CA TRP A 78 -18.41 -3.33 -20.78
C TRP A 78 -17.36 -2.27 -21.13
N ASP A 79 -16.12 -2.71 -21.35
CA ASP A 79 -15.07 -1.85 -21.90
C ASP A 79 -15.08 -1.96 -23.45
N PRO A 80 -15.38 -0.88 -24.19
CA PRO A 80 -15.45 -0.91 -25.65
C PRO A 80 -14.08 -0.93 -26.35
N ILE A 81 -12.99 -0.68 -25.64
CA ILE A 81 -11.61 -0.72 -26.17
C ILE A 81 -11.08 -2.14 -26.06
N GLU A 82 -11.10 -2.72 -24.86
CA GLU A 82 -10.64 -4.09 -24.61
C GLU A 82 -11.66 -5.15 -25.04
N GLU A 83 -12.92 -4.77 -25.29
CA GLU A 83 -14.01 -5.65 -25.71
C GLU A 83 -14.26 -6.78 -24.71
N ASP A 84 -14.35 -6.41 -23.44
CA ASP A 84 -14.52 -7.34 -22.34
C ASP A 84 -15.28 -6.71 -21.17
N TRP A 85 -15.78 -7.55 -20.26
CA TRP A 85 -16.50 -7.10 -19.08
C TRP A 85 -15.54 -6.91 -17.91
N PHE A 86 -15.65 -5.79 -17.21
CA PHE A 86 -14.85 -5.44 -16.05
C PHE A 86 -15.73 -5.02 -14.87
N VAL A 87 -15.15 -5.02 -13.69
CA VAL A 87 -15.70 -4.44 -12.47
C VAL A 87 -14.73 -3.40 -11.93
N ASP A 88 -15.28 -2.25 -11.57
CA ASP A 88 -14.50 -1.14 -11.01
C ASP A 88 -14.29 -1.32 -9.49
N ASP A 89 -13.50 -0.41 -8.92
CA ASP A 89 -13.41 -0.21 -7.47
C ASP A 89 -12.98 -1.46 -6.68
N ARG A 90 -12.11 -2.30 -7.27
CA ARG A 90 -11.55 -3.47 -6.58
C ARG A 90 -10.25 -3.13 -5.88
N MET A 91 -10.20 -3.41 -4.58
CA MET A 91 -8.99 -3.20 -3.81
C MET A 91 -8.00 -4.34 -4.02
N ARG A 92 -6.74 -3.99 -4.27
CA ARG A 92 -5.59 -4.89 -4.16
C ARG A 92 -4.70 -4.39 -3.03
N TRP A 93 -4.56 -5.22 -2.00
CA TRP A 93 -3.83 -4.88 -0.77
C TRP A 93 -2.40 -5.42 -0.83
N TYR A 94 -1.39 -4.54 -0.77
CA TYR A 94 0.02 -4.91 -0.57
C TYR A 94 0.23 -5.58 0.77
N VAL A 95 -0.39 -5.02 1.81
CA VAL A 95 -0.22 -5.45 3.19
C VAL A 95 -1.58 -5.38 3.88
N ARG A 96 -1.92 -6.42 4.63
CA ARG A 96 -3.09 -6.42 5.51
C ARG A 96 -2.71 -6.02 6.94
N LYS A 97 -3.65 -5.39 7.64
CA LYS A 97 -3.54 -5.07 9.07
C LYS A 97 -3.14 -6.33 9.85
N GLY A 98 -2.09 -6.20 10.65
CA GLY A 98 -1.52 -7.29 11.44
C GLY A 98 -0.50 -8.16 10.69
N GLU A 99 -0.30 -8.01 9.37
CA GLU A 99 0.78 -8.71 8.68
C GLU A 99 2.16 -8.16 9.10
N SER A 100 3.19 -9.01 9.00
CA SER A 100 4.57 -8.61 9.28
C SER A 100 5.12 -7.85 8.08
N ILE A 101 5.73 -6.70 8.33
CA ILE A 101 6.40 -5.86 7.32
C ILE A 101 7.86 -5.68 7.71
N SER A 102 8.75 -5.96 6.77
CA SER A 102 10.19 -5.74 6.92
C SER A 102 10.56 -4.36 6.39
N GLU A 103 11.52 -3.72 7.04
CA GLU A 103 11.98 -2.40 6.60
C GLU A 103 12.82 -2.54 5.32
N ASN A 104 12.56 -1.68 4.33
CA ASN A 104 13.23 -1.66 3.02
C ASN A 104 13.01 -2.92 2.16
N ASP A 105 11.97 -3.71 2.46
CA ASP A 105 11.55 -4.85 1.65
C ASP A 105 10.41 -4.42 0.69
N PRO A 106 10.68 -4.23 -0.62
CA PRO A 106 9.70 -3.73 -1.57
C PRO A 106 8.64 -4.78 -1.89
N ILE A 107 7.36 -4.38 -1.79
CA ILE A 107 6.23 -5.21 -2.19
C ILE A 107 5.72 -4.70 -3.53
N LYS A 108 5.92 -5.50 -4.58
CA LYS A 108 5.63 -5.16 -5.97
C LYS A 108 4.32 -5.78 -6.44
N MET A 109 3.52 -5.02 -7.18
CA MET A 109 2.32 -5.50 -7.87
C MET A 109 2.27 -4.96 -9.29
N SER A 110 2.03 -5.84 -10.24
CA SER A 110 1.90 -5.47 -11.66
C SER A 110 0.46 -5.10 -12.02
N PHE A 111 0.37 -4.07 -12.87
CA PHE A 111 -0.85 -3.51 -13.42
C PHE A 111 -0.66 -3.17 -14.88
N TYR A 112 -1.75 -2.77 -15.53
CA TYR A 112 -1.69 -2.19 -16.86
C TYR A 112 -2.72 -1.09 -17.02
N ARG A 113 -2.49 -0.22 -18.00
CA ARG A 113 -3.47 0.75 -18.48
C ARG A 113 -3.61 0.68 -19.99
N VAL A 114 -4.79 1.04 -20.46
CA VAL A 114 -5.12 1.10 -21.88
C VAL A 114 -5.18 2.55 -22.35
N TRP A 115 -4.54 2.83 -23.49
CA TRP A 115 -4.53 4.15 -24.10
C TRP A 115 -4.82 4.05 -25.60
N LYS A 116 -5.74 4.84 -26.12
CA LYS A 116 -5.97 4.85 -27.58
C LYS A 116 -4.73 5.38 -28.29
N CYS A 117 -4.31 4.77 -29.40
CA CYS A 117 -3.09 5.21 -30.09
C CYS A 117 -3.17 6.68 -30.54
N LYS A 118 -4.37 7.16 -30.88
CA LYS A 118 -4.63 8.56 -31.25
C LYS A 118 -4.41 9.56 -30.10
N ASP A 119 -4.51 9.10 -28.85
CA ASP A 119 -4.41 9.94 -27.64
C ASP A 119 -3.04 9.73 -26.93
N ALA A 120 -2.12 8.98 -27.57
CA ALA A 120 -0.82 8.59 -26.99
C ALA A 120 0.25 9.69 -27.02
N ASN A 121 -0.10 10.89 -27.48
CA ASN A 121 0.76 12.07 -27.37
C ASN A 121 0.79 12.65 -25.94
N LYS A 122 -0.21 12.32 -25.12
CA LYS A 122 -0.27 12.70 -23.71
C LYS A 122 -0.72 11.51 -22.87
N ILE A 123 0.23 10.86 -22.22
CA ILE A 123 0.00 9.67 -21.39
C ILE A 123 0.27 10.05 -19.95
N THR A 124 -0.70 10.74 -19.35
CA THR A 124 -0.62 11.19 -17.95
C THR A 124 -1.74 10.56 -17.14
N PHE A 125 -1.43 9.98 -16.00
CA PHE A 125 -2.42 9.42 -15.08
C PHE A 125 -1.95 9.52 -13.63
N THR A 126 -2.82 9.15 -12.70
CA THR A 126 -2.49 9.09 -11.28
C THR A 126 -2.75 7.71 -10.70
N GLU A 127 -1.96 7.35 -9.70
CA GLU A 127 -2.12 6.15 -8.90
C GLU A 127 -2.17 6.52 -7.43
N THR A 128 -3.18 6.05 -6.70
CA THR A 128 -3.36 6.41 -5.30
C THR A 128 -3.16 5.20 -4.42
N LEU A 129 -2.22 5.31 -3.48
CA LEU A 129 -2.09 4.37 -2.37
C LEU A 129 -3.11 4.76 -1.31
N TYR A 130 -3.92 3.80 -0.89
CA TYR A 130 -4.95 3.95 0.12
C TYR A 130 -4.60 3.18 1.39
N PHE A 131 -5.27 3.54 2.49
CA PHE A 131 -5.27 2.75 3.70
C PHE A 131 -6.67 2.52 4.27
N CYS A 132 -6.84 1.44 5.03
CA CYS A 132 -8.07 1.15 5.76
C CYS A 132 -7.76 0.68 7.20
N ASN A 133 -8.59 1.12 8.16
CA ASN A 133 -8.43 0.78 9.59
C ASN A 133 -9.34 -0.36 10.08
N LYS A 134 -10.28 -0.85 9.24
CA LYS A 134 -11.14 -1.99 9.59
C LYS A 134 -10.32 -3.22 9.96
N ASP A 135 -10.94 -4.17 10.65
CA ASP A 135 -10.27 -5.41 11.04
C ASP A 135 -10.13 -6.40 9.88
N ARG A 136 -11.04 -6.34 8.92
CA ARG A 136 -10.98 -7.08 7.66
C ARG A 136 -10.79 -6.12 6.50
N ALA A 137 -9.88 -6.47 5.60
CA ALA A 137 -9.62 -5.71 4.38
C ALA A 137 -10.86 -5.81 3.47
N PRO A 138 -11.49 -4.69 3.09
CA PRO A 138 -12.58 -4.72 2.11
C PRO A 138 -12.05 -5.07 0.71
N ASP A 139 -12.77 -5.90 -0.05
CA ASP A 139 -12.42 -6.22 -1.44
C ASP A 139 -12.87 -5.15 -2.44
N VAL A 140 -13.87 -4.35 -2.04
CA VAL A 140 -14.44 -3.25 -2.84
C VAL A 140 -14.13 -1.92 -2.15
N TYR A 141 -13.80 -0.91 -2.95
CA TYR A 141 -13.58 0.45 -2.47
C TYR A 141 -14.82 0.97 -1.75
N ALA A 142 -14.61 1.67 -0.64
CA ALA A 142 -15.65 2.10 0.27
C ALA A 142 -15.24 3.40 0.98
N PRO A 143 -16.17 4.19 1.53
CA PRO A 143 -15.87 5.49 2.14
C PRO A 143 -14.87 5.47 3.30
N ASP A 144 -14.68 4.33 3.95
CA ASP A 144 -13.71 4.14 5.04
C ASP A 144 -12.27 3.83 4.55
N ILE A 145 -12.09 3.67 3.24
CA ILE A 145 -10.80 3.56 2.59
C ILE A 145 -10.33 4.99 2.25
N LEU A 146 -9.24 5.42 2.86
CA LEU A 146 -8.76 6.79 2.78
C LEU A 146 -7.48 6.87 1.94
N PRO A 147 -7.31 7.90 1.10
CA PRO A 147 -6.08 8.08 0.35
C PRO A 147 -4.92 8.40 1.30
N LEU A 148 -3.79 7.73 1.08
CA LEU A 148 -2.53 7.99 1.78
C LEU A 148 -1.66 8.97 0.98
N CYS A 149 -1.46 8.67 -0.30
CA CYS A 149 -0.74 9.52 -1.23
C CYS A 149 -1.13 9.19 -2.68
N THR A 150 -0.97 10.18 -3.55
CA THR A 150 -1.22 10.06 -4.98
C THR A 150 0.06 10.32 -5.75
N LEU A 151 0.45 9.36 -6.57
CA LEU A 151 1.50 9.44 -7.55
C LEU A 151 0.92 10.00 -8.85
N SER A 152 1.60 10.99 -9.43
CA SER A 152 1.33 11.49 -10.78
C SER A 152 2.38 10.93 -11.73
N VAL A 153 1.93 10.35 -12.82
CA VAL A 153 2.76 9.62 -13.79
C VAL A 153 2.60 10.30 -15.14
N ASP A 154 3.72 10.55 -15.82
CA ASP A 154 3.75 11.08 -17.18
C ASP A 154 4.68 10.21 -18.05
N LEU A 155 4.07 9.40 -18.91
CA LEU A 155 4.79 8.55 -19.88
C LEU A 155 4.76 9.14 -21.29
N SER A 156 4.50 10.46 -21.42
CA SER A 156 4.39 11.12 -22.72
C SER A 156 5.71 11.12 -23.49
N ASP A 157 6.85 11.07 -22.81
CA ASP A 157 8.18 11.04 -23.44
C ASP A 157 8.67 9.61 -23.76
N VAL A 158 8.00 8.59 -23.23
CA VAL A 158 8.36 7.19 -23.50
C VAL A 158 8.14 6.87 -24.99
N PRO A 159 9.12 6.27 -25.68
CA PRO A 159 8.97 5.86 -27.07
C PRO A 159 7.83 4.85 -27.24
N LYS A 160 6.84 5.17 -28.07
CA LYS A 160 5.58 4.40 -28.22
C LYS A 160 5.81 2.99 -28.78
N LYS A 161 6.95 2.77 -29.43
CA LYS A 161 7.42 1.46 -29.88
C LYS A 161 7.65 0.46 -28.74
N LEU A 162 7.83 0.93 -27.51
CA LEU A 162 7.97 0.10 -26.32
C LEU A 162 6.61 -0.38 -25.78
N PHE A 163 5.52 0.27 -26.16
CA PHE A 163 4.19 -0.13 -25.75
C PHE A 163 3.67 -1.26 -26.62
N LEU A 164 2.97 -2.21 -25.99
CA LEU A 164 2.29 -3.28 -26.71
C LEU A 164 1.08 -2.69 -27.44
N LYS A 165 1.06 -2.77 -28.77
CA LYS A 165 -0.01 -2.27 -29.63
C LYS A 165 -1.02 -3.38 -29.93
N TYR A 166 -2.30 -3.05 -29.76
CA TYR A 166 -3.44 -3.91 -30.01
C TYR A 166 -4.44 -3.23 -30.93
N ARG A 167 -5.35 -4.03 -31.50
CA ARG A 167 -6.45 -3.57 -32.34
C ARG A 167 -7.69 -4.38 -32.01
N ASN A 168 -8.79 -3.70 -31.71
CA ASN A 168 -10.06 -4.36 -31.38
C ASN A 168 -10.88 -4.72 -32.65
N SER A 169 -12.04 -5.37 -32.48
CA SER A 169 -12.88 -5.82 -33.59
C SER A 169 -13.39 -4.68 -34.49
N LYS A 170 -13.50 -3.46 -33.95
CA LYS A 170 -13.90 -2.24 -34.66
C LYS A 170 -12.75 -1.55 -35.39
N GLY A 171 -11.55 -2.11 -35.32
CA GLY A 171 -10.34 -1.54 -35.92
C GLY A 171 -9.74 -0.37 -35.15
N LEU A 172 -10.18 -0.12 -33.91
CA LEU A 172 -9.55 0.86 -33.04
C LEU A 172 -8.21 0.31 -32.54
N GLU A 173 -7.14 1.06 -32.78
CA GLU A 173 -5.81 0.75 -32.26
C GLU A 173 -5.59 1.38 -30.88
N TYR A 174 -5.02 0.62 -29.96
CA TYR A 174 -4.71 1.06 -28.60
C TYR A 174 -3.42 0.42 -28.09
N TYR A 175 -2.80 1.06 -27.11
CA TYR A 175 -1.66 0.56 -26.37
C TYR A 175 -2.12 -0.05 -25.06
N LYS A 176 -1.49 -1.17 -24.68
CA LYS A 176 -1.53 -1.72 -23.32
C LYS A 176 -0.17 -1.48 -22.68
N ILE A 177 -0.17 -0.64 -21.66
CA ILE A 177 1.04 -0.19 -20.97
C ILE A 177 1.09 -0.94 -19.65
N ASN A 178 2.00 -1.91 -19.53
CA ASN A 178 2.23 -2.64 -18.29
C ASN A 178 3.19 -1.85 -17.42
N TYR A 179 2.92 -1.81 -16.11
CA TYR A 179 3.78 -1.15 -15.13
C TYR A 179 3.68 -1.86 -13.80
N ASP A 180 4.70 -1.70 -12.97
CA ASP A 180 4.73 -2.16 -11.61
C ASP A 180 4.51 -0.99 -10.66
N LEU A 181 3.67 -1.21 -9.65
CA LEU A 181 3.58 -0.33 -8.50
C LEU A 181 4.27 -1.01 -7.33
N THR A 182 5.20 -0.28 -6.72
CA THR A 182 6.02 -0.79 -5.62
C THR A 182 5.72 0.01 -4.35
N MET A 183 5.40 -0.70 -3.28
CA MET A 183 5.25 -0.15 -1.94
C MET A 183 6.41 -0.62 -1.06
N THR A 184 7.25 0.31 -0.60
CA THR A 184 8.42 0.01 0.24
C THR A 184 8.22 0.61 1.64
N PRO A 185 7.98 -0.21 2.67
CA PRO A 185 7.91 0.24 4.06
C PRO A 185 9.29 0.70 4.55
N THR A 186 9.33 1.84 5.24
CA THR A 186 10.55 2.35 5.92
C THR A 186 10.25 2.68 7.38
N SER A 187 11.27 3.02 8.17
CA SER A 187 11.19 3.33 9.61
C SER A 187 9.97 4.16 10.05
N ALA A 188 9.58 5.15 9.25
CA ALA A 188 8.52 6.12 9.55
C ALA A 188 7.73 6.62 8.31
N SER A 189 7.93 5.98 7.16
CA SER A 189 7.28 6.37 5.91
C SER A 189 7.01 5.15 5.02
N ILE A 190 6.17 5.35 4.02
CA ILE A 190 5.98 4.41 2.92
C ILE A 190 6.44 5.13 1.66
N PHE A 191 7.32 4.47 0.91
CA PHE A 191 7.67 4.88 -0.44
C PHE A 191 6.73 4.19 -1.40
N PHE A 192 6.16 4.96 -2.31
CA PHE A 192 5.26 4.47 -3.33
C PHE A 192 5.73 4.99 -4.69
N GLU A 193 6.05 4.07 -5.58
CA GLU A 193 6.64 4.38 -6.87
C GLU A 193 6.02 3.53 -7.98
N LEU A 194 6.12 4.05 -9.20
CA LEU A 194 5.77 3.32 -10.42
C LEU A 194 7.04 3.03 -11.21
N GLU A 195 7.17 1.80 -11.65
CA GLU A 195 8.24 1.34 -12.52
C GLU A 195 7.66 0.89 -13.87
N TYR A 196 8.18 1.43 -14.95
CA TYR A 196 7.89 1.02 -16.31
C TYR A 196 9.16 0.46 -16.95
N ASP A 197 9.14 -0.81 -17.38
CA ASP A 197 10.28 -1.47 -18.06
C ASP A 197 11.61 -1.40 -17.27
N GLY A 198 11.55 -1.56 -15.94
CA GLY A 198 12.73 -1.46 -15.05
C GLY A 198 13.20 -0.04 -14.76
N ILE A 199 12.55 0.99 -15.31
CA ILE A 199 12.85 2.40 -15.08
C ILE A 199 11.77 2.97 -14.15
N SER A 200 12.19 3.55 -13.03
CA SER A 200 11.29 4.23 -12.08
C SER A 200 10.86 5.56 -12.71
N ASP A 201 9.57 5.69 -13.02
CA ASP A 201 8.98 6.88 -13.65
C ASP A 201 7.92 7.47 -12.70
N GLY A 202 8.42 8.26 -11.74
CA GLY A 202 7.64 8.92 -10.69
C GLY A 202 7.75 8.24 -9.32
N THR A 203 8.15 9.03 -8.31
CA THR A 203 8.25 8.58 -6.91
C THR A 203 7.49 9.52 -5.98
N VAL A 204 6.68 8.99 -5.06
CA VAL A 204 6.05 9.78 -3.99
C VAL A 204 6.34 9.13 -2.62
N ARG A 205 6.71 9.97 -1.65
CA ARG A 205 6.97 9.56 -0.27
C ARG A 205 5.82 9.99 0.64
N ALA A 206 5.16 9.04 1.28
CA ALA A 206 4.12 9.30 2.27
C ALA A 206 4.63 9.04 3.69
N LYS A 207 4.28 9.92 4.64
CA LYS A 207 4.58 9.71 6.06
C LYS A 207 3.47 8.88 6.72
N TYR A 208 3.85 8.10 7.73
CA TYR A 208 2.99 7.13 8.45
C TYR A 208 1.98 7.78 9.41
#